data_AF-Q4JMW7-F1
#
_entry.id   AF-Q4JMW7-F1
#
_cell.length_a   1.000
_cell.length_b   1.000
_cell.length_c   1.000
_cell.angle_alpha   90.00
_cell.angle_beta   90.00
_cell.angle_gamma   90.00
#
_symmetry.space_group_name_H-M   'P 1'
#
loop_
_entity.id
_entity.type
_entity.pdbx_description
1 polymer ?
#
loop_
_entity_poly.entity_id
_entity_poly.type
_entity_poly.pdbx_seq_one_letter_code
_entity_poly.pdbx_strand_id
1 'polypeptide(L)'
;MTENKIIVKQSSSIYGSLSIIFGFIGVFILSPLFSPLALILGLLACLQNEYAAGLIGILFGVIGILTSPILLALLSLPTITIHQYQGVSI
;
A
#
# COMPACT_ATOMS: atom_id res chain seq x y z
N MET A 1 27.13 -10.77 -42.15
CA MET A 1 25.96 -9.96 -41.72
C MET A 1 25.60 -10.46 -40.34
N THR A 2 25.87 -9.66 -39.31
CA THR A 2 25.75 -10.07 -37.90
C THR A 2 24.30 -9.86 -37.48
N GLU A 3 23.56 -10.96 -37.36
CA GLU A 3 22.16 -11.00 -36.94
C GLU A 3 22.03 -10.40 -35.53
N ASN A 4 21.59 -9.15 -35.43
CA ASN A 4 21.24 -8.49 -34.17
C ASN A 4 19.97 -9.15 -33.61
N LYS A 5 20.15 -10.27 -32.91
CA LYS A 5 19.08 -10.95 -32.18
C LYS A 5 18.73 -10.13 -30.94
N ILE A 6 17.70 -9.30 -31.05
CA ILE A 6 17.12 -8.56 -29.92
C ILE A 6 16.39 -9.58 -29.04
N ILE A 7 17.09 -10.11 -28.04
CA ILE A 7 16.50 -11.00 -27.03
C ILE A 7 15.69 -10.11 -26.10
N VAL A 8 14.40 -9.92 -26.40
CA VAL A 8 13.46 -9.30 -25.46
C VAL A 8 13.25 -10.31 -24.32
N LYS A 9 14.03 -10.17 -23.24
CA LYS A 9 13.77 -10.89 -22.00
C LYS A 9 12.44 -10.39 -21.45
N GLN A 10 11.38 -11.16 -21.67
CA GLN A 10 10.09 -10.93 -21.02
C GLN A 10 10.24 -11.36 -19.55
N SER A 11 10.86 -10.48 -18.75
CA SER A 11 10.89 -10.64 -17.30
C SER A 11 9.47 -10.42 -16.81
N SER A 12 8.74 -11.51 -16.55
CA SER A 12 7.38 -11.43 -16.04
C SER A 12 7.40 -10.74 -14.69
N SER A 13 6.81 -9.56 -14.62
CA SER A 13 6.76 -8.70 -13.43
C SER A 13 5.79 -9.21 -12.38
N ILE A 14 6.16 -10.35 -11.78
CA ILE A 14 5.35 -11.05 -10.78
C ILE A 14 5.38 -10.30 -9.45
N TYR A 15 6.55 -9.84 -9.00
CA TYR A 15 6.70 -9.15 -7.72
C TYR A 15 6.07 -7.77 -7.73
N GLY A 16 6.25 -7.01 -8.83
CA GLY A 16 5.58 -5.73 -9.02
C GLY A 16 4.06 -5.83 -9.00
N SER A 17 3.49 -6.80 -9.73
CA SER A 17 2.03 -7.00 -9.76
C SER A 17 1.47 -7.42 -8.40
N LEU A 18 2.16 -8.31 -7.68
CA LEU A 18 1.75 -8.74 -6.33
C LEU A 18 1.74 -7.57 -5.34
N SER A 19 2.77 -6.73 -5.39
CA SER A 19 2.89 -5.51 -4.60
C SER A 19 1.71 -4.56 -4.82
N ILE A 20 1.28 -4.37 -6.07
CA ILE A 20 0.12 -3.52 -6.40
C ILE A 20 -1.18 -4.11 -5.83
N ILE A 21 -1.40 -5.41 -5.99
CA ILE A 21 -2.62 -6.08 -5.51
C ILE A 21 -2.70 -6.00 -3.97
N PHE A 22 -1.61 -6.32 -3.28
CA PHE A 22 -1.56 -6.23 -1.83
C PHE A 22 -1.65 -4.78 -1.33
N GLY A 23 -1.05 -3.82 -2.05
CA GLY A 23 -1.18 -2.40 -1.75
C GLY A 23 -2.62 -1.94 -1.85
N PHE A 24 -3.31 -2.29 -2.94
CA PHE A 24 -4.72 -1.93 -3.16
C PHE A 24 -5.65 -2.53 -2.11
N ILE A 25 -5.50 -3.83 -1.80
CA ILE A 25 -6.25 -4.51 -0.75
C ILE A 25 -5.93 -3.90 0.63
N GLY A 26 -4.67 -3.52 0.84
CA GLY A 26 -4.18 -2.85 2.03
C GLY A 26 -4.71 -1.44 2.25
N VAL A 27 -5.42 -0.82 1.29
CA VAL A 27 -6.10 0.47 1.53
C VAL A 27 -7.35 0.30 2.39
N PHE A 28 -7.91 -0.90 2.45
CA PHE A 28 -9.15 -1.21 3.15
C PHE A 28 -8.93 -1.74 4.59
N ILE A 29 -9.95 -2.40 5.14
CA ILE A 29 -10.06 -2.82 6.56
C ILE A 29 -8.89 -3.72 7.02
N LEU A 30 -8.17 -4.39 6.12
CA LEU A 30 -7.02 -5.23 6.49
C LEU A 30 -5.66 -4.55 6.25
N SER A 31 -5.67 -3.21 6.21
CA SER A 31 -4.49 -2.35 6.07
C SER A 31 -3.32 -2.69 6.98
N PRO A 32 -3.50 -2.91 8.31
CA PRO A 32 -2.36 -3.11 9.20
C PRO A 32 -1.49 -4.31 8.83
N LEU A 33 -2.07 -5.31 8.14
CA LEU A 33 -1.36 -6.52 7.74
C LEU A 33 -0.85 -6.44 6.30
N PHE A 34 -1.68 -5.95 5.37
CA PHE A 34 -1.33 -5.94 3.94
C PHE A 34 -0.49 -4.74 3.51
N SER A 35 -0.60 -3.60 4.19
CA SER A 35 0.21 -2.42 3.84
C SER A 35 1.71 -2.62 4.09
N PRO A 36 2.17 -3.17 5.24
CA PRO A 36 3.59 -3.49 5.43
C PRO A 36 4.08 -4.52 4.42
N LEU A 37 3.25 -5.51 4.07
CA LEU A 37 3.55 -6.50 3.03
C LEU A 37 3.71 -5.83 1.67
N ALA A 38 2.84 -4.89 1.31
CA ALA A 38 2.93 -4.13 0.07
C ALA A 38 4.19 -3.27 0.01
N LEU A 39 4.62 -2.68 1.12
CA LEU A 39 5.88 -1.95 1.22
C LEU A 39 7.09 -2.87 1.01
N ILE A 40 7.10 -4.03 1.67
CA ILE A 40 8.19 -5.01 1.54
C ILE A 40 8.25 -5.55 0.10
N LEU A 41 7.12 -5.97 -0.46
CA LEU A 41 7.04 -6.49 -1.82
C LEU A 41 7.35 -5.42 -2.87
N GLY A 42 6.93 -4.18 -2.64
CA GLY A 42 7.25 -3.04 -3.51
C GLY A 42 8.73 -2.68 -3.49
N LEU A 43 9.37 -2.76 -2.32
CA LEU A 43 10.82 -2.59 -2.20
C LEU A 43 11.59 -3.72 -2.90
N LEU A 44 11.12 -4.97 -2.76
CA LEU A 44 11.68 -6.13 -3.48
C LEU A 44 11.51 -6.00 -5.00
N ALA A 45 10.38 -5.46 -5.48
CA ALA A 45 10.16 -5.19 -6.90
C ALA A 45 11.12 -4.10 -7.43
N CYS A 46 11.40 -3.08 -6.62
CA CYS A 46 12.37 -2.04 -6.94
C CYS A 46 13.80 -2.63 -7.10
N LEU A 47 14.19 -3.55 -6.21
CA LEU A 47 15.46 -4.29 -6.28
C LEU A 47 15.56 -5.21 -7.52
N GLN A 48 14.43 -5.67 -8.06
CA GLN A 48 14.37 -6.51 -9.27
C GLN A 48 14.30 -5.72 -10.58
N ASN A 49 14.62 -4.41 -10.57
CA ASN A 49 14.50 -3.48 -11.70
C ASN A 49 13.06 -3.21 -12.18
N GLU A 50 12.05 -3.52 -11.37
CA GLU A 50 10.64 -3.22 -11.66
C GLU A 50 10.20 -1.93 -10.95
N TYR A 51 10.92 -0.85 -11.23
CA TYR A 51 10.76 0.44 -10.56
C TYR A 51 9.34 1.00 -10.65
N ALA A 52 8.68 0.89 -11.81
CA ALA A 52 7.33 1.42 -12.00
C ALA A 52 6.31 0.72 -11.09
N ALA A 53 6.30 -0.62 -11.11
CA ALA A 53 5.35 -1.39 -10.32
C ALA A 53 5.67 -1.37 -8.80
N GLY A 54 6.97 -1.37 -8.46
CA GLY A 54 7.43 -1.22 -7.08
C GLY A 54 7.02 0.12 -6.47
N LEU A 55 7.20 1.23 -7.20
CA LEU A 55 6.83 2.57 -6.73
C LEU A 55 5.32 2.69 -6.52
N ILE A 56 4.50 2.18 -7.44
CA ILE A 56 3.04 2.20 -7.33
C ILE A 56 2.59 1.42 -6.09
N GLY A 57 3.12 0.23 -5.85
CA GLY A 57 2.74 -0.56 -4.68
C GLY A 57 3.21 0.04 -3.34
N ILE A 58 4.39 0.67 -3.31
CA ILE A 58 4.84 1.47 -2.15
C ILE A 58 3.85 2.61 -1.89
N LEU A 59 3.45 3.34 -2.93
CA LEU A 59 2.50 4.45 -2.82
C LEU A 59 1.16 3.98 -2.24
N PHE A 60 0.62 2.88 -2.76
CA PHE A 60 -0.60 2.27 -2.23
C PHE A 60 -0.44 1.77 -0.79
N GLY A 61 0.71 1.22 -0.42
CA GLY A 61 1.01 0.85 0.97
C GLY A 61 0.97 2.06 1.90
N VAL A 62 1.66 3.15 1.55
CA VAL A 62 1.67 4.39 2.35
C VAL A 62 0.26 4.98 2.48
N ILE A 63 -0.48 5.07 1.37
CA ILE A 63 -1.87 5.54 1.39
C ILE A 63 -2.71 4.64 2.31
N GLY A 64 -2.56 3.32 2.19
CA GLY A 64 -3.31 2.38 3.02
C GLY A 64 -3.02 2.48 4.52
N ILE A 65 -1.80 2.79 4.93
CA ILE A 65 -1.47 3.11 6.34
C ILE A 65 -2.22 4.37 6.79
N LEU A 66 -2.20 5.41 5.96
CA LEU A 66 -2.78 6.72 6.29
C LEU A 66 -4.32 6.72 6.29
N THR A 67 -4.95 5.95 5.39
CA THR A 67 -6.42 5.88 5.26
C THR A 67 -7.07 4.80 6.12
N SER A 68 -6.28 3.98 6.81
CA SER A 68 -6.78 2.85 7.59
C SER A 68 -7.62 3.29 8.79
N PRO A 69 -8.92 2.95 8.86
CA PRO A 69 -9.77 3.25 10.00
C PRO A 69 -9.26 2.60 11.29
N ILE A 70 -8.60 1.43 11.18
CA ILE A 70 -8.08 0.69 12.34
C ILE A 70 -6.83 1.35 12.91
N LEU A 71 -5.92 1.85 12.06
CA LEU A 71 -4.75 2.59 12.53
C LEU A 71 -5.16 3.95 13.12
N LEU A 72 -6.10 4.64 12.48
CA LEU A 72 -6.71 5.87 13.00
C LEU A 72 -7.43 5.65 14.34
N ALA A 73 -8.16 4.54 14.48
CA ALA A 73 -8.82 4.15 15.73
C ALA A 73 -7.79 3.82 16.83
N LEU A 74 -6.71 3.10 16.50
CA LEU A 74 -5.64 2.77 17.45
C LEU A 74 -4.88 4.03 17.93
N LEU A 75 -4.65 4.99 17.02
CA LEU A 75 -3.98 6.27 17.33
C LEU A 75 -4.86 7.25 18.11
N SER A 76 -6.05 6.85 18.56
CA SER A 76 -6.93 7.72 19.35
C SER A 76 -7.25 9.04 18.65
N LEU A 77 -7.28 9.02 17.32
CA LEU A 77 -7.80 10.08 16.45
C LEU A 77 -9.20 9.72 15.92
N PRO A 78 -10.15 9.22 16.73
CA PRO A 78 -11.50 9.18 16.25
C PRO A 78 -11.96 10.65 16.27
N THR A 79 -12.20 11.22 15.09
CA THR A 79 -12.92 12.48 14.89
C THR A 79 -14.40 12.32 15.32
N ILE A 80 -14.63 11.74 16.50
CA ILE A 80 -15.82 11.92 17.29
C ILE A 80 -15.54 13.13 18.17
N THR A 81 -15.72 14.31 17.60
CA THR A 81 -16.15 15.45 18.40
C THR A 81 -17.49 15.07 19.02
N ILE A 82 -17.44 14.42 20.17
CA ILE A 82 -18.59 14.28 21.04
C ILE A 82 -18.88 15.70 21.50
N HIS A 83 -19.82 16.38 20.86
CA HIS A 83 -20.40 17.58 21.44
C HIS A 83 -21.08 17.13 22.73
N GLN A 84 -20.35 17.21 23.85
CA GLN A 84 -20.94 17.08 25.17
C GLN A 84 -21.93 18.23 25.31
N TYR A 85 -23.21 17.94 25.09
CA TYR A 85 -24.29 18.86 25.40
C TYR A 85 -24.31 19.04 26.93
N GLN A 86 -23.63 20.07 27.43
CA GLN A 86 -23.63 20.49 28.84
C GLN A 86 -24.99 21.12 29.20
N GLY A 87 -26.07 20.35 29.12
CA GLY A 87 -27.42 20.91 29.28
C GLY A 87 -28.41 20.06 30.06
N VAL A 88 -27.96 19.09 30.85
CA VAL A 88 -28.83 18.43 31.85
C VAL A 88 -28.12 18.44 33.19
N SER A 89 -28.39 19.47 33.98
CA SER A 89 -28.27 19.42 35.43
C SER A 89 -29.41 18.55 35.97
N ILE A 90 -29.04 17.66 36.88
CA ILE A 90 -29.88 16.96 37.88
C ILE A 90 -31.13 17.74 38.27
#